data_AF-A0A939X6V9-F1
#
_entry.id   AF-A0A939X6V9-F1
#
_cell.length_a   1.000
_cell.length_b   1.000
_cell.length_c   1.000
_cell.angle_alpha   90.00
_cell.angle_beta   90.00
_cell.angle_gamma   90.00
#
_symmetry.space_group_name_H-M   'P 1'
#
loop_
_entity.id
_entity.type
_entity.pdbx_description
1 polymer ?
#
loop_
_entity_poly.entity_id
_entity_poly.type
_entity_poly.pdbx_seq_one_letter_code
_entity_poly.pdbx_strand_id
1 'polypeptide(L)'
;MYTTFEEEAKRKQVRGRSLSILEYDKILDRLVNHARTIYGRELCYGLIPTSDLPLVESWQKETEDALEYLVKEGALPLGGVNDIREAVRFSDTGATLTMKYLLNIAQFLRTVERLYHVEPKSLQVEVSDHAMLRELKQLVPLDSLEKEISMAITGENEMNDRASNELYNIRRQIKDAQSSIREILERLIRKNPQALQDQLVTMRDGRYCVPVKPEKKGEVPGV
;
A
#
# COMPACT_ATOMS: atom_id res chain seq x y z
N MET A 1 -15.70 -14.47 -16.04
CA MET A 1 -15.77 -14.57 -17.51
C MET A 1 -15.69 -13.14 -18.02
N TYR A 2 -14.49 -12.70 -18.39
CA TYR A 2 -14.24 -11.33 -18.87
C TYR A 2 -14.72 -11.25 -20.32
N THR A 3 -15.88 -10.66 -20.53
CA THR A 3 -16.36 -10.30 -21.86
C THR A 3 -15.39 -9.30 -22.47
N THR A 4 -14.95 -9.60 -23.68
CA THR A 4 -13.79 -9.01 -24.33
C THR A 4 -14.06 -7.61 -24.86
N PHE A 5 -13.01 -6.79 -24.78
CA PHE A 5 -12.78 -5.48 -25.41
C PHE A 5 -13.23 -5.37 -26.89
N GLU A 6 -13.51 -6.49 -27.56
CA GLU A 6 -14.03 -6.55 -28.94
C GLU A 6 -15.55 -6.29 -29.05
N GLU A 7 -16.32 -6.48 -27.97
CA GLU A 7 -17.75 -6.12 -27.92
C GLU A 7 -17.96 -4.61 -27.69
N GLU A 8 -16.98 -3.94 -27.06
CA GLU A 8 -16.96 -2.49 -26.79
C GLU A 8 -16.86 -1.63 -28.08
N ALA A 9 -16.42 -2.21 -29.21
CA ALA A 9 -16.12 -1.45 -30.42
C ALA A 9 -17.25 -1.38 -31.47
N LYS A 10 -18.37 -2.13 -31.33
CA LYS A 10 -19.27 -2.39 -32.50
C LYS A 10 -20.74 -1.97 -32.43
N ARG A 11 -21.31 -1.44 -31.33
CA ARG A 11 -22.79 -1.27 -31.24
C ARG A 11 -23.37 0.14 -31.01
N LYS A 12 -22.85 1.16 -31.72
CA LYS A 12 -23.59 2.37 -32.20
C LYS A 12 -23.32 3.72 -31.50
N GLN A 13 -22.10 4.22 -31.69
CA GLN A 13 -21.76 5.51 -32.33
C GLN A 13 -22.69 6.72 -32.11
N VAL A 14 -22.63 7.34 -30.93
CA VAL A 14 -22.68 8.81 -30.88
C VAL A 14 -21.35 9.30 -31.48
N ARG A 15 -21.42 9.99 -32.64
CA ARG A 15 -20.22 10.44 -33.37
C ARG A 15 -19.45 11.45 -32.50
N GLY A 16 -18.11 11.39 -32.53
CA GLY A 16 -17.25 12.30 -31.75
C GLY A 16 -17.55 13.80 -31.94
N ARG A 17 -18.04 14.21 -33.13
CA ARG A 17 -18.50 15.58 -33.38
C ARG A 17 -19.68 15.99 -32.50
N SER A 18 -20.65 15.10 -32.27
CA SER A 18 -21.81 15.39 -31.43
C SER A 18 -21.41 15.48 -29.96
N LEU A 19 -20.54 14.58 -29.49
CA LEU A 19 -20.01 14.63 -28.11
C LEU A 19 -19.20 15.91 -27.85
N SER A 20 -18.43 16.35 -28.84
CA SER A 20 -17.69 17.62 -28.76
C SER A 20 -18.62 18.84 -28.74
N ILE A 21 -19.68 18.86 -29.55
CA ILE A 21 -20.68 19.96 -29.53
C ILE A 21 -21.42 20.02 -28.19
N LEU A 22 -21.70 18.86 -27.59
CA LEU A 22 -22.35 18.75 -26.28
C LEU A 22 -21.38 18.93 -25.11
N GLU A 23 -20.09 19.19 -25.38
CA GLU A 23 -19.04 19.35 -24.38
C GLU A 23 -19.02 18.19 -23.36
N TYR A 24 -19.22 16.96 -23.86
CA TYR A 24 -19.31 15.77 -23.01
C TYR A 24 -18.02 15.51 -22.21
N ASP A 25 -16.87 15.86 -22.78
CA ASP A 25 -15.57 15.88 -22.11
C ASP A 25 -15.61 16.70 -20.81
N LYS A 26 -16.24 17.88 -20.81
CA LYS A 26 -16.37 18.71 -19.60
C LYS A 26 -17.26 18.06 -18.54
N ILE A 27 -18.24 17.26 -18.95
CA ILE A 27 -19.09 16.50 -18.02
C ILE A 27 -18.25 15.41 -17.35
N LEU A 28 -17.44 14.68 -18.14
CA LEU A 28 -16.52 13.67 -17.62
C LEU A 28 -15.48 14.29 -16.67
N ASP A 29 -14.90 15.44 -17.01
CA ASP A 29 -13.96 16.16 -16.14
C ASP A 29 -14.57 16.48 -14.77
N ARG A 30 -15.84 16.94 -14.75
CA ARG A 30 -16.55 17.20 -13.51
C ARG A 30 -16.79 15.91 -12.72
N LEU A 31 -17.18 14.83 -13.39
CA LEU A 31 -17.43 13.54 -12.75
C LEU A 31 -16.14 12.95 -12.13
N VAL A 32 -15.02 12.99 -12.86
CA VAL A 32 -13.71 12.51 -12.43
C VAL A 32 -13.26 13.17 -11.13
N ASN A 33 -13.53 14.47 -10.97
CA ASN A 33 -13.19 15.22 -9.75
C ASN A 33 -13.91 14.69 -8.50
N HIS A 34 -15.02 13.97 -8.67
CA HIS A 34 -15.74 13.30 -7.57
C HIS A 34 -15.29 11.85 -7.33
N ALA A 35 -14.52 11.24 -8.24
CA ALA A 35 -14.01 9.89 -8.06
C ALA A 35 -12.81 9.85 -7.08
N ARG A 36 -12.91 8.96 -6.09
CA ARG A 36 -11.94 8.84 -4.98
C ARG A 36 -10.76 7.92 -5.27
N THR A 37 -10.92 6.97 -6.19
CA THR A 37 -9.89 5.96 -6.51
C THR A 37 -9.32 6.23 -7.89
N ILE A 38 -8.05 5.83 -8.12
CA ILE A 38 -7.39 5.98 -9.42
C ILE A 38 -8.19 5.23 -10.50
N TYR A 39 -8.56 3.98 -10.22
CA TYR A 39 -9.37 3.16 -11.12
C TYR A 39 -10.76 3.75 -11.38
N GLY A 40 -11.41 4.31 -10.36
CA GLY A 40 -12.69 5.00 -10.53
C GLY A 40 -12.59 6.20 -11.45
N ARG A 41 -11.49 6.97 -11.39
CA ARG A 41 -11.23 8.08 -12.32
C ARG A 41 -11.04 7.59 -13.75
N GLU A 42 -10.31 6.49 -13.94
CA GLU A 42 -10.14 5.86 -15.26
C GLU A 42 -11.49 5.42 -15.84
N LEU A 43 -12.35 4.78 -15.03
CA LEU A 43 -13.70 4.40 -15.44
C LEU A 43 -14.53 5.62 -15.81
N CYS A 44 -14.52 6.69 -14.99
CA CYS A 44 -15.24 7.91 -15.30
C CYS A 44 -14.78 8.55 -16.62
N TYR A 45 -13.47 8.61 -16.89
CA TYR A 45 -12.95 9.11 -18.16
C TYR A 45 -13.31 8.22 -19.37
N GLY A 46 -13.41 6.90 -19.15
CA GLY A 46 -13.75 5.92 -20.17
C GLY A 46 -15.24 5.82 -20.48
N LEU A 47 -16.12 6.53 -19.76
CA LEU A 47 -17.57 6.47 -19.98
C LEU A 47 -17.94 7.00 -21.38
N ILE A 48 -18.74 6.22 -22.10
CA ILE A 48 -19.29 6.58 -23.40
C ILE A 48 -20.81 6.38 -23.34
N PRO A 49 -21.62 7.31 -23.90
CA PRO A 49 -23.06 7.13 -23.95
C PRO A 49 -23.45 5.87 -24.73
N THR A 50 -24.40 5.12 -24.18
CA THR A 50 -24.96 3.92 -24.79
C THR A 50 -26.44 4.14 -25.15
N SER A 51 -26.89 3.48 -26.21
CA SER A 51 -28.30 3.43 -26.61
C SER A 51 -28.96 2.09 -26.27
N ASP A 52 -28.27 1.21 -25.53
CA ASP A 52 -28.78 -0.09 -25.11
C ASP A 52 -29.67 0.08 -23.87
N LEU A 53 -30.99 -0.01 -24.05
CA LEU A 53 -31.96 0.33 -23.01
C LEU A 53 -31.80 -0.52 -21.73
N PRO A 54 -31.72 -1.87 -21.78
CA PRO A 54 -31.42 -2.69 -20.59
C PRO A 54 -30.16 -2.24 -19.83
N LEU A 55 -29.10 -1.85 -20.54
CA LEU A 55 -27.87 -1.37 -19.92
C LEU A 55 -28.06 -0.01 -19.25
N VAL A 56 -28.78 0.90 -19.92
CA VAL A 56 -29.14 2.22 -19.36
C VAL A 56 -29.96 2.06 -18.08
N GLU A 57 -30.99 1.22 -18.08
CA GLU A 57 -31.83 0.96 -16.92
C GLU A 57 -31.00 0.39 -15.76
N SER A 58 -30.10 -0.56 -16.03
CA SER A 58 -29.20 -1.12 -15.02
C SER A 58 -28.27 -0.07 -14.41
N TRP A 59 -27.62 0.77 -15.23
CA TRP A 59 -26.71 1.81 -14.73
C TRP A 59 -27.43 2.92 -13.97
N GLN A 60 -28.62 3.31 -14.42
CA GLN A 60 -29.45 4.27 -13.69
C GLN A 60 -29.89 3.69 -12.35
N LYS A 61 -30.26 2.41 -12.29
CA LYS A 61 -30.62 1.75 -11.04
C LYS A 61 -29.45 1.68 -10.07
N GLU A 62 -28.26 1.32 -10.55
CA GLU A 62 -27.03 1.34 -9.73
C GLU A 62 -26.73 2.74 -9.18
N THR A 63 -26.95 3.78 -9.99
CA THR A 63 -26.76 5.18 -9.57
C THR A 63 -27.80 5.61 -8.53
N GLU A 64 -29.06 5.21 -8.69
CA GLU A 64 -30.14 5.48 -7.74
C GLU A 64 -29.86 4.82 -6.39
N ASP A 65 -29.50 3.53 -6.40
CA ASP A 65 -29.11 2.76 -5.22
C ASP A 65 -27.91 3.43 -4.51
N ALA A 66 -26.90 3.86 -5.27
CA ALA A 66 -25.74 4.55 -4.72
C ALA A 66 -26.10 5.89 -4.06
N LEU A 67 -27.01 6.65 -4.66
CA LEU A 67 -27.50 7.91 -4.12
C LEU A 67 -28.32 7.69 -2.84
N GLU A 68 -29.21 6.70 -2.84
CA GLU A 68 -30.00 6.35 -1.66
C GLU A 68 -29.10 5.98 -0.48
N TYR A 69 -28.12 5.11 -0.73
CA TYR A 69 -27.11 4.75 0.26
C TYR A 69 -26.36 5.98 0.79
N LEU A 70 -25.85 6.82 -0.11
CA LEU A 70 -25.09 8.02 0.26
C LEU A 70 -25.91 8.99 1.14
N VAL A 71 -27.19 9.18 0.82
CA VAL A 71 -28.07 10.10 1.57
C VAL A 71 -28.41 9.55 2.96
N LYS A 72 -28.60 8.24 3.10
CA LYS A 72 -29.04 7.62 4.36
C LYS A 72 -27.90 7.16 5.28
N GLU A 73 -26.83 6.58 4.72
CA GLU A 73 -25.71 6.02 5.46
C GLU A 73 -24.45 6.90 5.40
N GLY A 74 -24.36 7.77 4.40
CA GLY A 74 -23.16 8.57 4.12
C GLY A 74 -22.19 7.88 3.16
N ALA A 75 -20.98 8.42 3.08
CA ALA A 75 -19.99 7.98 2.10
C ALA A 75 -19.34 6.64 2.48
N LEU A 76 -19.14 5.77 1.50
CA LEU A 76 -18.38 4.53 1.67
C LEU A 76 -16.93 4.79 2.10
N PRO A 77 -16.31 3.89 2.89
CA PRO A 77 -14.95 4.03 3.39
C PRO A 77 -13.88 3.70 2.32
N LEU A 78 -13.95 4.31 1.13
CA LEU A 78 -13.02 4.09 0.00
C LEU A 78 -11.59 4.65 0.22
N GLY A 79 -11.25 5.11 1.43
CA GLY A 79 -9.92 5.65 1.71
C GLY A 79 -8.89 4.53 1.86
N GLY A 80 -7.81 4.58 1.09
CA GLY A 80 -6.77 3.54 1.10
C GLY A 80 -6.83 2.54 -0.05
N VAL A 81 -7.72 2.75 -1.03
CA VAL A 81 -7.71 2.01 -2.30
C VAL A 81 -6.59 2.53 -3.19
N ASN A 82 -5.39 2.00 -2.99
CA ASN A 82 -4.25 2.26 -3.86
C ASN A 82 -4.35 1.43 -5.16
N ASP A 83 -3.72 1.91 -6.23
CA ASP A 83 -3.56 1.08 -7.43
C ASP A 83 -2.46 0.03 -7.18
N ILE A 84 -2.87 -1.24 -7.15
CA ILE A 84 -1.99 -2.38 -6.92
C ILE A 84 -1.78 -3.24 -8.17
N ARG A 85 -2.33 -2.84 -9.34
CA ARG A 85 -2.27 -3.65 -10.57
C ARG A 85 -0.84 -3.97 -10.98
N GLU A 86 0.05 -2.99 -10.86
CA GLU A 86 1.48 -3.18 -11.15
C GLU A 86 2.14 -4.16 -10.18
N ALA A 87 1.85 -4.06 -8.89
CA ALA A 87 2.37 -4.98 -7.88
C ALA A 87 1.88 -6.42 -8.13
N VAL A 88 0.59 -6.59 -8.47
CA VAL A 88 0.02 -7.91 -8.82
C VAL A 88 0.71 -8.48 -10.06
N ARG A 89 0.92 -7.68 -11.10
CA ARG A 89 1.61 -8.10 -12.32
C ARG A 89 3.05 -8.55 -12.03
N PHE A 90 3.78 -7.82 -11.19
CA PHE A 90 5.14 -8.20 -10.80
C PHE A 90 5.15 -9.51 -10.01
N SER A 91 4.23 -9.69 -9.06
CA SER A 91 4.08 -10.94 -8.32
C SER A 91 3.78 -12.14 -9.22
N ASP A 92 2.93 -11.98 -10.23
CA ASP A 92 2.60 -13.04 -11.20
C ASP A 92 3.83 -13.51 -11.99
N THR A 93 4.75 -12.59 -12.30
CA THR A 93 6.03 -12.92 -12.94
C THR A 93 7.09 -13.49 -11.99
N GLY A 94 6.80 -13.61 -10.70
CA GLY A 94 7.74 -14.05 -9.66
C GLY A 94 8.76 -12.98 -9.23
N ALA A 95 8.55 -11.72 -9.58
CA ALA A 95 9.42 -10.63 -9.18
C ALA A 95 9.25 -10.29 -7.68
N THR A 96 10.32 -9.82 -7.05
CA THR A 96 10.28 -9.39 -5.66
C THR A 96 9.67 -8.00 -5.55
N LEU A 97 8.63 -7.88 -4.72
CA LEU A 97 8.02 -6.59 -4.41
C LEU A 97 8.85 -5.81 -3.38
N THR A 98 8.88 -4.50 -3.56
CA THR A 98 9.42 -3.58 -2.54
C THR A 98 8.47 -3.49 -1.35
N MET A 99 9.00 -3.07 -0.20
CA MET A 99 8.17 -2.86 1.01
C MET A 99 7.04 -1.86 0.77
N LYS A 100 7.28 -0.82 -0.03
CA LYS A 100 6.25 0.14 -0.44
C LYS A 100 5.10 -0.53 -1.19
N TYR A 101 5.38 -1.42 -2.14
CA TYR A 101 4.34 -2.17 -2.84
C TYR A 101 3.52 -3.04 -1.89
N LEU A 102 4.19 -3.72 -0.96
CA LEU A 102 3.52 -4.57 0.03
C LEU A 102 2.64 -3.74 0.98
N LEU A 103 3.12 -2.60 1.46
CA LEU A 103 2.31 -1.69 2.30
C LEU A 103 1.08 -1.14 1.55
N ASN A 104 1.22 -0.80 0.26
CA ASN A 104 0.10 -0.39 -0.57
C ASN A 104 -0.94 -1.51 -0.72
N ILE A 105 -0.50 -2.75 -0.88
CA ILE A 105 -1.37 -3.95 -0.90
C ILE A 105 -2.07 -4.11 0.45
N ALA A 106 -1.37 -4.03 1.58
CA ALA A 106 -1.99 -4.14 2.89
C ALA A 106 -3.08 -3.08 3.11
N GLN A 107 -2.81 -1.82 2.72
CA GLN A 107 -3.80 -0.75 2.80
C GLN A 107 -5.03 -0.99 1.90
N PHE A 108 -4.81 -1.52 0.70
CA PHE A 108 -5.88 -1.94 -0.20
C PHE A 108 -6.73 -3.04 0.43
N LEU A 109 -6.10 -4.11 0.94
CA LEU A 109 -6.78 -5.25 1.58
C LEU A 109 -7.58 -4.84 2.81
N ARG A 110 -7.05 -3.94 3.65
CA ARG A 110 -7.80 -3.36 4.78
C ARG A 110 -9.03 -2.57 4.34
N THR A 111 -8.98 -1.99 3.15
CA THR A 111 -10.14 -1.29 2.58
C THR A 111 -11.16 -2.28 2.03
N VAL A 112 -10.71 -3.37 1.40
CA VAL A 112 -11.57 -4.48 0.97
C VAL A 112 -12.31 -5.10 2.14
N GLU A 113 -11.62 -5.39 3.26
CA GLU A 113 -12.24 -5.91 4.48
C GLU A 113 -13.32 -4.96 5.03
N ARG A 114 -13.00 -3.67 5.20
CA ARG A 114 -13.98 -2.66 5.63
C ARG A 114 -15.18 -2.57 4.71
N LEU A 115 -14.97 -2.63 3.40
CA LEU A 115 -16.05 -2.57 2.40
C LEU A 115 -16.92 -3.83 2.43
N TYR A 116 -16.33 -5.00 2.60
CA TYR A 116 -17.06 -6.26 2.74
C TYR A 116 -17.98 -6.25 3.97
N HIS A 117 -17.53 -5.66 5.07
CA HIS A 117 -18.32 -5.51 6.31
C HIS A 117 -19.26 -4.30 6.33
N VAL A 118 -19.40 -3.56 5.22
CA VAL A 118 -20.43 -2.53 5.14
C VAL A 118 -21.82 -3.18 5.23
N GLU A 119 -22.63 -2.64 6.13
CA GLU A 119 -24.04 -2.99 6.28
C GLU A 119 -24.87 -1.71 6.42
N PRO A 120 -25.98 -1.57 5.69
CA PRO A 120 -26.90 -0.44 5.86
C PRO A 120 -27.56 -0.50 7.24
N LYS A 121 -27.54 0.60 7.99
CA LYS A 121 -28.18 0.69 9.32
C LYS A 121 -29.57 1.32 9.29
N SER A 122 -29.75 2.28 8.38
CA SER A 122 -30.95 3.10 8.20
C SER A 122 -31.72 2.72 6.93
N LEU A 123 -31.08 2.08 5.96
CA LEU A 123 -31.73 1.47 4.80
C LEU A 123 -32.41 0.15 5.16
N GLN A 124 -33.73 0.09 4.99
CA GLN A 124 -34.52 -1.13 5.13
C GLN A 124 -34.60 -1.88 3.79
N VAL A 125 -33.44 -2.31 3.27
CA VAL A 125 -33.33 -3.01 1.98
C VAL A 125 -32.50 -4.26 2.16
N GLU A 126 -32.93 -5.36 1.53
CA GLU A 126 -32.13 -6.59 1.49
C GLU A 126 -30.91 -6.40 0.58
N VAL A 127 -29.77 -6.95 0.97
CA VAL A 127 -28.52 -6.82 0.21
C VAL A 127 -28.64 -7.33 -1.23
N SER A 128 -29.48 -8.35 -1.48
CA SER A 128 -29.75 -8.90 -2.80
C SER A 128 -30.38 -7.89 -3.77
N ASP A 129 -31.21 -7.00 -3.23
CA ASP A 129 -32.06 -6.08 -4.00
C ASP A 129 -31.37 -4.73 -4.26
N HIS A 130 -30.19 -4.51 -3.68
CA HIS A 130 -29.42 -3.28 -3.81
C HIS A 130 -28.12 -3.55 -4.55
N ALA A 131 -27.98 -3.02 -5.77
CA ALA A 131 -26.89 -3.36 -6.69
C ALA A 131 -25.50 -3.13 -6.07
N MET A 132 -25.27 -1.94 -5.50
CA MET A 132 -24.01 -1.62 -4.82
C MET A 132 -23.68 -2.59 -3.67
N LEU A 133 -24.64 -2.87 -2.78
CA LEU A 133 -24.38 -3.72 -1.61
C LEU A 133 -24.05 -5.15 -2.03
N ARG A 134 -24.73 -5.66 -3.06
CA ARG A 134 -24.43 -6.96 -3.66
C ARG A 134 -22.99 -7.01 -4.20
N GLU A 135 -22.53 -5.98 -4.88
CA GLU A 135 -21.13 -5.90 -5.35
C GLU A 135 -20.13 -5.90 -4.17
N LEU A 136 -20.43 -5.19 -3.09
CA LEU A 136 -19.56 -5.19 -1.89
C LEU A 136 -19.42 -6.58 -1.26
N LYS A 137 -20.48 -7.42 -1.32
CA LYS A 137 -20.42 -8.80 -0.81
C LYS A 137 -19.72 -9.79 -1.73
N GLN A 138 -19.38 -9.40 -2.97
CA GLN A 138 -18.53 -10.20 -3.85
C GLN A 138 -17.04 -10.04 -3.56
N LEU A 139 -16.67 -9.03 -2.75
CA LEU A 139 -15.29 -8.84 -2.31
C LEU A 139 -14.80 -10.02 -1.48
N VAL A 140 -13.51 -10.32 -1.59
CA VAL A 140 -12.84 -11.39 -0.82
C VAL A 140 -11.84 -10.76 0.16
N PRO A 141 -12.16 -10.70 1.46
CA PRO A 141 -11.21 -10.29 2.48
C PRO A 141 -10.03 -11.26 2.57
N LEU A 142 -8.82 -10.72 2.66
CA LEU A 142 -7.58 -11.48 2.82
C LEU A 142 -6.83 -11.01 4.08
N ASP A 143 -7.52 -11.09 5.22
CA ASP A 143 -7.06 -10.51 6.50
C ASP A 143 -5.76 -11.13 6.99
N SER A 144 -5.54 -12.42 6.70
CA SER A 144 -4.29 -13.11 7.03
C SER A 144 -3.10 -12.46 6.33
N LEU A 145 -3.23 -12.21 5.03
CA LEU A 145 -2.18 -11.58 4.23
C LEU A 145 -1.96 -10.12 4.62
N GLU A 146 -3.04 -9.37 4.85
CA GLU A 146 -2.94 -7.97 5.33
C GLU A 146 -2.17 -7.88 6.65
N LYS A 147 -2.49 -8.76 7.61
CA LYS A 147 -1.84 -8.81 8.93
C LYS A 147 -0.39 -9.26 8.83
N GLU A 148 -0.10 -10.26 8.00
CA GLU A 148 1.26 -10.75 7.78
C GLU A 148 2.16 -9.63 7.24
N ILE A 149 1.70 -8.92 6.20
CA ILE A 149 2.43 -7.78 5.63
C ILE A 149 2.63 -6.68 6.67
N SER A 150 1.55 -6.29 7.36
CA SER A 150 1.57 -5.20 8.34
C SER A 150 2.44 -5.51 9.56
N MET A 151 2.56 -6.78 9.94
CA MET A 151 3.44 -7.21 11.03
C MET A 151 4.90 -7.23 10.60
N ALA A 152 5.18 -7.69 9.38
CA ALA A 152 6.53 -7.82 8.86
C ALA A 152 7.16 -6.47 8.47
N ILE A 153 6.37 -5.51 7.98
CA ILE A 153 6.86 -4.26 7.39
C ILE A 153 6.32 -3.08 8.18
N THR A 154 7.22 -2.32 8.82
CA THR A 154 6.86 -1.16 9.66
C THR A 154 6.91 0.16 8.90
N GLY A 155 7.63 0.21 7.77
CA GLY A 155 7.71 1.38 6.90
C GLY A 155 8.26 1.05 5.51
N GLU A 156 8.27 2.03 4.59
CA GLU A 156 8.69 1.80 3.18
C GLU A 156 10.13 1.28 3.04
N ASN A 157 10.98 1.50 4.05
CA ASN A 157 12.36 1.03 4.10
C ASN A 157 12.69 0.34 5.43
N GLU A 158 11.66 -0.05 6.19
CA GLU A 158 11.83 -0.60 7.53
C GLU A 158 11.06 -1.91 7.67
N MET A 159 11.81 -2.97 7.96
CA MET A 159 11.29 -4.30 8.26
C MET A 159 11.40 -4.56 9.75
N ASN A 160 10.33 -5.10 10.33
CA ASN A 160 10.27 -5.50 11.71
C ASN A 160 11.35 -6.54 12.04
N ASP A 161 12.06 -6.40 13.16
CA ASP A 161 13.00 -7.42 13.67
C ASP A 161 12.33 -8.79 13.80
N ARG A 162 11.02 -8.82 14.05
CA ARG A 162 10.21 -10.03 14.21
C ARG A 162 9.47 -10.47 12.94
N ALA A 163 9.85 -9.95 11.77
CA ALA A 163 9.26 -10.40 10.50
C ALA A 163 9.48 -11.90 10.27
N SER A 164 10.58 -12.46 10.77
CA SER A 164 10.78 -13.91 10.89
C SER A 164 11.62 -14.25 12.11
N ASN A 165 11.55 -15.50 12.58
CA ASN A 165 12.36 -15.98 13.70
C ASN A 165 13.85 -15.96 13.36
N GLU A 166 14.19 -16.30 12.12
CA GLU A 166 15.56 -16.29 11.58
C GLU A 166 16.13 -14.88 11.57
N LEU A 167 15.36 -13.91 11.06
CA LEU A 167 15.78 -12.51 11.03
C LEU A 167 16.00 -11.96 12.44
N TYR A 168 15.06 -12.26 13.35
CA TYR A 168 15.16 -11.88 14.75
C TYR A 168 16.45 -12.41 15.38
N ASN A 169 16.73 -13.70 15.21
CA ASN A 169 17.92 -14.35 15.75
C ASN A 169 19.21 -13.76 15.17
N ILE A 170 19.27 -13.53 13.85
CA ILE A 170 20.43 -12.91 13.18
C ILE A 170 20.66 -11.50 13.71
N ARG A 171 19.62 -10.65 13.76
CA ARG A 171 19.73 -9.27 14.27
C ARG A 171 20.14 -9.23 15.73
N ARG A 172 19.64 -10.17 16.55
CA ARG A 172 20.08 -10.32 17.94
C ARG A 172 21.56 -10.68 18.04
N GLN A 173 22.04 -11.66 17.27
CA GLN A 173 23.46 -12.04 17.25
C GLN A 173 24.35 -10.87 16.84
N ILE A 174 23.92 -10.05 15.86
CA ILE A 174 24.63 -8.83 15.46
C ILE A 174 24.72 -7.85 16.65
N LYS A 175 23.62 -7.58 17.35
CA LYS A 175 23.58 -6.69 18.51
C LYS A 175 24.46 -7.21 19.67
N ASP A 176 24.44 -8.52 19.93
CA ASP A 176 25.22 -9.16 20.99
C ASP A 176 26.73 -9.10 20.67
N ALA A 177 27.12 -9.35 19.42
CA ALA A 177 28.50 -9.21 18.96
C ALA A 177 29.00 -7.76 19.04
N GLN A 178 28.17 -6.79 18.62
CA GLN A 178 28.49 -5.36 18.71
C GLN A 178 28.68 -4.92 20.17
N SER A 179 27.82 -5.40 21.08
CA SER A 179 27.94 -5.12 22.52
C SER A 179 29.22 -5.70 23.10
N SER A 180 29.56 -6.94 22.73
CA SER A 180 30.80 -7.60 23.15
C SER A 180 32.06 -6.84 22.68
N ILE A 181 32.07 -6.36 21.42
CA ILE A 181 33.16 -5.53 20.89
C ILE A 181 33.28 -4.23 21.69
N ARG A 182 32.15 -3.57 21.95
CA ARG A 182 32.12 -2.32 22.71
C ARG A 182 32.67 -2.51 24.13
N GLU A 183 32.28 -3.57 24.83
CA GLU A 183 32.81 -3.90 26.16
C GLU A 183 34.32 -4.17 26.15
N ILE A 184 34.85 -4.82 25.10
CA ILE A 184 36.29 -5.03 24.94
C ILE A 184 37.01 -3.68 24.75
N LEU A 185 36.46 -2.80 23.90
CA LEU A 185 37.03 -1.48 23.65
C LEU A 185 36.97 -0.58 24.88
N GLU A 186 35.87 -0.58 25.63
CA GLU A 186 35.74 0.17 26.89
C GLU A 186 36.73 -0.33 27.94
N ARG A 187 36.97 -1.65 28.03
CA ARG A 187 38.02 -2.22 28.89
C ARG A 187 39.42 -1.78 28.46
N LEU A 188 39.70 -1.71 27.17
CA LEU A 188 40.97 -1.21 26.64
C LEU A 188 41.18 0.27 26.95
N ILE A 189 40.13 1.09 26.77
CA ILE A 189 40.15 2.53 27.11
C ILE A 189 40.44 2.73 28.60
N ARG A 190 39.78 1.97 29.48
CA ARG A 190 40.01 2.04 30.93
C ARG A 190 41.41 1.60 31.36
N LYS A 191 42.04 0.65 30.64
CA LYS A 191 43.40 0.18 30.96
C LYS A 191 44.47 1.23 30.63
N ASN A 192 44.32 1.97 29.53
CA ASN A 192 45.35 2.88 29.04
C ASN A 192 44.82 4.30 28.74
N PRO A 193 44.20 5.01 29.71
CA PRO A 193 43.54 6.30 29.47
C PRO A 193 44.52 7.40 29.04
N GLN A 194 45.79 7.32 29.44
CA GLN A 194 46.85 8.29 29.13
C GLN A 194 47.31 8.23 27.65
N ALA A 195 47.21 7.04 27.03
CA ALA A 195 47.65 6.77 25.67
C ALA A 195 46.63 7.19 24.59
N LEU A 196 45.41 7.57 24.99
CA LEU A 196 44.30 7.88 24.09
C LEU A 196 44.14 9.38 23.86
N GLN A 197 43.76 9.75 22.64
CA GLN A 197 43.49 11.13 22.26
C GLN A 197 42.11 11.57 22.77
N ASP A 198 41.09 10.75 22.56
CA ASP A 198 39.74 10.87 23.13
C ASP A 198 39.32 9.54 23.75
N GLN A 199 38.66 9.58 24.92
CA GLN A 199 38.14 8.38 25.60
C GLN A 199 36.77 7.95 25.06
N LEU A 200 36.62 7.96 23.73
CA LEU A 200 35.36 7.62 23.07
C LEU A 200 35.61 6.60 21.95
N VAL A 201 34.75 5.58 21.89
CA VAL A 201 34.73 4.63 20.77
C VAL A 201 34.06 5.32 19.58
N THR A 202 34.75 5.39 18.45
CA THR A 202 34.24 5.97 17.21
C THR A 202 34.02 4.88 16.15
N MET A 203 33.17 5.14 15.15
CA MET A 203 33.03 4.27 13.98
C MET A 203 33.64 4.95 12.77
N ARG A 204 34.57 4.29 12.07
CA ARG A 204 35.11 4.70 10.77
C ARG A 204 35.01 3.54 9.79
N ASP A 205 34.44 3.78 8.62
CA ASP A 205 34.26 2.77 7.56
C ASP A 205 33.61 1.46 8.05
N GLY A 206 32.64 1.58 8.98
CA GLY A 206 31.95 0.43 9.58
C GLY A 206 32.79 -0.37 10.60
N ARG A 207 33.95 0.13 11.00
CA ARG A 207 34.81 -0.48 12.01
C ARG A 207 34.86 0.38 13.27
N TYR A 208 34.80 -0.28 14.42
CA TYR A 208 35.02 0.39 15.69
C TYR A 208 36.49 0.76 15.85
N CYS A 209 36.77 2.03 16.11
CA CYS A 209 38.10 2.60 16.21
C CYS A 209 38.26 3.41 17.49
N VAL A 210 39.43 3.31 18.11
CA VAL A 210 39.83 4.09 19.29
C VAL A 210 41.03 4.97 18.89
N PRO A 211 40.95 6.30 19.03
CA PRO A 211 42.03 7.20 18.62
C PRO A 211 43.17 7.21 19.64
N VAL A 212 44.34 6.73 19.23
CA VAL A 212 45.57 6.65 20.06
C VAL A 212 46.46 7.87 19.79
N LYS A 213 47.06 8.45 20.84
CA LYS A 213 48.03 9.55 20.70
C LYS A 213 49.25 9.08 19.90
N PRO A 214 49.76 9.86 18.94
CA PRO A 214 50.90 9.47 18.12
C PRO A 214 52.14 9.06 18.93
N GLU A 215 52.36 9.74 20.04
CA GLU A 215 53.50 9.55 20.97
C GLU A 215 53.40 8.25 21.77
N LYS A 216 52.21 7.65 21.89
CA LYS A 216 51.92 6.52 22.76
C LYS A 216 51.45 5.26 22.00
N LYS A 217 51.66 5.22 20.67
CA LYS A 217 51.29 4.07 19.82
C LYS A 217 51.86 2.74 20.33
N GLY A 218 53.12 2.73 20.80
CA GLY A 218 53.77 1.51 21.32
C GLY A 218 53.29 1.03 22.70
N GLU A 219 52.49 1.82 23.43
CA GLU A 219 51.93 1.42 24.72
C GLU A 219 50.57 0.69 24.59
N VAL A 220 49.99 0.70 23.39
CA VAL A 220 48.73 -0.01 23.10
C VAL A 220 49.05 -1.32 22.37
N PRO A 221 48.80 -2.49 22.98
CA PRO A 221 49.11 -3.77 22.35
C PRO A 221 48.32 -3.96 21.05
N GLY A 222 49.02 -4.22 19.95
CA GLY A 222 48.43 -4.54 18.64
C GLY A 222 48.21 -3.36 17.69
N VAL A 223 48.80 -2.19 17.95
CA VAL A 223 48.82 -1.00 17.07
C VAL A 223 50.21 -0.80 16.46
#